data_AF-A0A543JGF4-F1
#
_entry.id   AF-A0A543JGF4-F1
#
_cell.length_a   1.000
_cell.length_b   1.000
_cell.length_c   1.000
_cell.angle_alpha   90.00
_cell.angle_beta   90.00
_cell.angle_gamma   90.00
#
_symmetry.space_group_name_H-M   'P 1'
#
loop_
_entity.id
_entity.type
_entity.pdbx_description
1 polymer ?
#
loop_
_entity_poly.entity_id
_entity_poly.type
_entity_poly.pdbx_seq_one_letter_code
_entity_poly.pdbx_strand_id
1 'polypeptide(L)'
;MSSTPARIADTDDARALSATAVPVPELPGSVEELAASAAVRLGWHGVVLPEMVLMGRRVIVVAELLADAHAERLCLGAGPEPDRTTVSTWVWPEMDGRVPPAAVRIVGVLAVARHWRTALASAVPFARFGNAAAVLPTSVVFTHDYLANCLPRVRRYGVSVLLADEELQLSTDVAGRNETVPVEDTATTRWVNELVYEQVLATAS
;
A
#
# COMPACT_ATOMS: atom_id res chain seq x y z
N MET A 1 -33.76 -65.38 13.40
CA MET A 1 -32.75 -64.32 13.17
C MET A 1 -33.42 -63.25 12.32
N SER A 2 -33.90 -62.17 12.93
CA SER A 2 -34.53 -61.04 12.23
C SER A 2 -33.70 -59.80 12.55
N SER A 3 -32.95 -59.29 11.58
CA SER A 3 -32.15 -58.08 11.73
C SER A 3 -32.98 -56.88 11.31
N THR A 4 -33.14 -55.92 12.20
CA THR A 4 -33.32 -54.50 11.88
C THR A 4 -32.01 -53.83 12.28
N PRO A 5 -31.32 -53.05 11.42
CA PRO A 5 -31.60 -51.60 11.33
C PRO A 5 -31.16 -51.01 9.94
N ALA A 6 -31.15 -49.73 9.61
CA ALA A 6 -31.46 -48.45 10.26
C ALA A 6 -31.94 -47.51 9.14
N ARG A 7 -32.95 -46.67 9.39
CA ARG A 7 -33.34 -45.58 8.49
C ARG A 7 -32.56 -44.34 8.95
N ILE A 8 -31.69 -43.79 8.09
CA ILE A 8 -30.96 -42.55 8.38
C ILE A 8 -31.95 -41.39 8.27
N ALA A 9 -32.09 -40.62 9.34
CA ALA A 9 -32.84 -39.38 9.36
C ALA A 9 -32.02 -38.29 8.65
N ASP A 10 -32.61 -37.75 7.59
CA ASP A 10 -32.13 -36.57 6.90
C ASP A 10 -32.20 -35.39 7.89
N THR A 11 -31.04 -34.84 8.26
CA THR A 11 -30.97 -33.62 9.05
C THR A 11 -30.53 -32.51 8.12
N ASP A 12 -31.55 -31.93 7.49
CA ASP A 12 -31.51 -30.67 6.76
C ASP A 12 -31.20 -29.54 7.75
N ASP A 13 -29.92 -29.44 8.15
CA ASP A 13 -29.42 -28.35 8.98
C ASP A 13 -28.82 -27.29 8.05
N ALA A 14 -29.71 -26.70 7.25
CA ALA A 14 -29.46 -25.52 6.47
C ALA A 14 -29.19 -24.34 7.43
N ARG A 15 -27.94 -24.26 7.87
CA ARG A 15 -27.39 -23.16 8.67
C ARG A 15 -27.39 -21.90 7.80
N ALA A 16 -28.54 -21.23 7.74
CA ALA A 16 -28.71 -19.93 7.13
C ALA A 16 -27.90 -18.90 7.93
N LEU A 17 -26.61 -18.77 7.59
CA LEU A 17 -25.82 -17.60 7.92
C LEU A 17 -26.46 -16.43 7.16
N SER A 18 -27.38 -15.70 7.81
CA SER A 18 -27.77 -14.38 7.37
C SER A 18 -26.55 -13.47 7.49
N ALA A 19 -25.72 -13.49 6.45
CA ALA A 19 -24.78 -12.43 6.16
C ALA A 19 -25.62 -11.23 5.76
N THR A 20 -26.11 -10.46 6.74
CA THR A 20 -26.58 -9.10 6.49
C THR A 20 -25.39 -8.40 5.84
N ALA A 21 -25.46 -8.20 4.52
CA ALA A 21 -24.45 -7.52 3.77
C ALA A 21 -24.35 -6.11 4.36
N VAL A 22 -23.33 -5.88 5.17
CA VAL A 22 -23.02 -4.54 5.68
C VAL A 22 -22.77 -3.69 4.44
N PRO A 23 -23.57 -2.63 4.20
CA PRO A 23 -23.41 -1.81 3.01
C PRO A 23 -21.97 -1.33 2.93
N VAL A 24 -21.35 -1.55 1.77
CA VAL A 24 -19.98 -1.13 1.52
C VAL A 24 -19.93 0.38 1.60
N PRO A 25 -19.18 0.97 2.55
CA PRO A 25 -19.08 2.41 2.65
C PRO A 25 -18.62 3.03 1.34
N GLU A 26 -19.24 4.13 0.92
CA GLU A 26 -18.73 4.90 -0.22
C GLU A 26 -17.48 5.68 0.20
N LEU A 27 -16.58 5.90 -0.77
CA LEU A 27 -15.48 6.85 -0.57
C LEU A 27 -16.05 8.26 -0.78
N PRO A 28 -15.70 9.23 0.08
CA PRO A 28 -16.24 10.57 -0.02
C PRO A 28 -15.70 11.37 -1.22
N GLY A 29 -14.69 10.86 -1.93
CA GLY A 29 -14.13 11.47 -3.14
C GLY A 29 -13.31 10.49 -3.97
N SER A 30 -12.61 11.02 -4.97
CA SER A 30 -11.72 10.21 -5.81
C SER A 30 -10.52 9.67 -5.02
N VAL A 31 -9.93 8.58 -5.50
CA VAL A 31 -8.77 7.94 -4.85
C VAL A 31 -7.58 8.91 -4.86
N GLU A 32 -7.43 9.66 -5.94
CA GLU A 32 -6.37 10.64 -6.17
C GLU A 32 -6.48 11.85 -5.22
N GLU A 33 -7.68 12.43 -5.07
CA GLU A 33 -7.92 13.56 -4.14
C GLU A 33 -7.67 13.16 -2.68
N LEU A 34 -8.14 11.97 -2.31
CA LEU A 34 -7.92 11.42 -0.96
C LEU A 34 -6.45 11.13 -0.70
N ALA A 35 -5.72 10.60 -1.68
CA ALA A 35 -4.29 10.34 -1.54
C ALA A 35 -3.47 11.63 -1.45
N ALA A 36 -3.78 12.64 -2.26
CA ALA A 36 -3.13 13.95 -2.20
C ALA A 36 -3.32 14.60 -0.83
N SER A 37 -4.56 14.62 -0.33
CA SER A 37 -4.89 15.15 0.99
C SER A 37 -4.19 14.34 2.11
N ALA A 38 -4.09 13.02 1.96
CA ALA A 38 -3.46 12.15 2.93
C ALA A 38 -1.95 12.39 3.02
N ALA A 39 -1.28 12.56 1.88
CA ALA A 39 0.14 12.91 1.83
C ALA A 39 0.42 14.21 2.60
N VAL A 40 -0.38 15.25 2.36
CA VAL A 40 -0.27 16.53 3.08
C VAL A 40 -0.49 16.33 4.58
N ARG A 41 -1.54 15.60 4.98
CA ARG A 41 -1.88 15.36 6.39
C ARG A 41 -0.79 14.58 7.14
N LEU A 42 -0.11 13.66 6.45
CA LEU A 42 0.99 12.87 6.99
C LEU A 42 2.33 13.62 6.98
N GLY A 43 2.39 14.83 6.39
CA GLY A 43 3.64 15.56 6.21
C GLY A 43 4.58 14.88 5.21
N TRP A 44 4.05 14.10 4.28
CA TRP A 44 4.84 13.46 3.23
C TRP A 44 5.07 14.44 2.10
N HIS A 45 6.33 14.74 1.82
CA HIS A 45 6.74 15.63 0.74
C HIS A 45 7.02 14.83 -0.55
N GLY A 46 6.93 15.50 -1.69
CA GLY A 46 7.15 14.89 -3.01
C GLY A 46 5.90 14.87 -3.89
N VAL A 47 6.00 14.12 -4.98
CA VAL A 47 4.93 13.93 -5.97
C VAL A 47 4.07 12.75 -5.54
N VAL A 48 2.75 12.94 -5.53
CA VAL A 48 1.77 11.87 -5.35
C VAL A 48 1.49 11.27 -6.72
N LEU A 49 1.88 10.01 -6.92
CA LEU A 49 1.75 9.34 -8.20
C LEU A 49 0.31 8.83 -8.42
N PRO A 50 -0.11 8.65 -9.69
CA PRO A 50 -1.34 7.92 -9.99
C PRO A 50 -1.36 6.52 -9.36
N GLU A 51 -2.54 5.93 -9.19
CA GLU A 51 -2.66 4.56 -8.69
C GLU A 51 -1.87 3.59 -9.58
N MET A 52 -1.00 2.80 -8.96
CA MET A 52 -0.15 1.83 -9.64
C MET A 52 -0.18 0.48 -8.93
N VAL A 53 0.22 -0.58 -9.65
CA VAL A 53 0.33 -1.92 -9.09
C VAL A 53 1.78 -2.23 -8.74
N LEU A 54 2.07 -2.31 -7.44
CA LEU A 54 3.37 -2.72 -6.92
C LEU A 54 3.22 -4.01 -6.14
N MET A 55 4.08 -5.00 -6.44
CA MET A 55 4.06 -6.31 -5.77
C MET A 55 2.65 -6.97 -5.75
N GLY A 56 1.86 -6.74 -6.81
CA GLY A 56 0.48 -7.25 -6.93
C GLY A 56 -0.56 -6.51 -6.09
N ARG A 57 -0.22 -5.33 -5.55
CA ARG A 57 -1.11 -4.49 -4.74
C ARG A 57 -1.34 -3.15 -5.42
N ARG A 58 -2.59 -2.69 -5.43
CA ARG A 58 -2.94 -1.34 -5.87
C ARG A 58 -2.62 -0.36 -4.75
N VAL A 59 -1.75 0.59 -5.07
CA VAL A 59 -1.25 1.58 -4.12
C VAL A 59 -0.98 2.89 -4.83
N ILE A 60 -0.90 3.95 -4.05
CA ILE A 60 -0.42 5.25 -4.47
C ILE A 60 0.89 5.51 -3.74
N VAL A 61 1.91 5.93 -4.48
CA VAL A 61 3.24 6.18 -3.92
C VAL A 61 3.46 7.69 -3.85
N VAL A 62 4.01 8.15 -2.73
CA VAL A 62 4.55 9.50 -2.61
C VAL A 62 6.06 9.40 -2.71
N ALA A 63 6.63 10.08 -3.70
CA ALA A 63 8.05 9.98 -4.00
C ALA A 63 8.67 11.35 -4.31
N GLU A 64 9.94 11.50 -3.96
CA GLU A 64 10.74 12.65 -4.31
C GLU A 64 11.77 12.28 -5.37
N LEU A 65 11.95 13.15 -6.36
CA LEU A 65 13.02 13.02 -7.34
C LEU A 65 14.34 13.51 -6.71
N LEU A 66 15.37 12.68 -6.75
CA LEU A 66 16.71 13.03 -6.29
C LEU A 66 17.44 13.73 -7.43
N ALA A 67 17.45 15.06 -7.43
CA ALA A 67 17.91 15.88 -8.55
C ALA A 67 19.34 15.54 -9.02
N ASP A 68 20.28 15.34 -8.10
CA ASP A 68 21.67 15.01 -8.44
C ASP A 68 21.78 13.64 -9.13
N ALA A 69 21.12 12.62 -8.59
CA ALA A 69 21.09 11.28 -9.18
C ALA A 69 20.35 11.24 -10.52
N HIS A 70 19.27 12.02 -10.66
CA HIS A 70 18.56 12.20 -11.92
C HIS A 70 19.45 12.88 -12.97
N ALA A 71 20.16 13.94 -12.61
CA ALA A 71 21.08 14.64 -13.50
C ALA A 71 22.24 13.73 -13.94
N GLU A 72 22.83 12.95 -13.04
CA GLU A 72 23.86 11.96 -13.36
C GLU A 72 23.35 10.95 -14.39
N ARG A 73 22.15 10.41 -14.16
CA ARG A 73 21.50 9.50 -15.09
C ARG A 73 21.27 10.11 -16.46
N LEU A 74 20.81 11.37 -16.54
CA LEU A 74 20.66 12.07 -17.82
C LEU A 74 21.99 12.21 -18.56
N CYS A 75 23.06 12.60 -17.85
CA CYS A 75 24.40 12.72 -18.43
C CYS A 75 24.94 11.38 -18.97
N LEU A 76 24.60 10.28 -18.32
CA LEU A 76 25.01 8.92 -18.70
C LEU A 76 24.03 8.23 -19.66
N GLY A 77 22.92 8.87 -20.01
CA GLY A 77 21.86 8.26 -20.84
C GLY A 77 21.15 7.07 -20.17
N ALA A 78 21.15 7.01 -18.84
CA ALA A 78 20.57 5.93 -18.05
C ALA A 78 19.12 6.26 -17.64
N GLY A 79 18.15 5.80 -18.42
CA GLY A 79 16.72 5.91 -18.09
C GLY A 79 16.30 5.05 -16.88
N PRO A 80 15.00 5.05 -16.54
CA PRO A 80 14.41 4.04 -15.68
C PRO A 80 14.56 2.63 -16.30
N GLU A 81 14.81 1.61 -15.46
CA GLU A 81 14.92 0.21 -15.89
C GLU A 81 13.82 -0.65 -15.26
N PRO A 82 12.71 -0.92 -15.95
CA PRO A 82 11.59 -1.69 -15.40
C PRO A 82 11.82 -3.21 -15.40
N ASP A 83 12.81 -3.74 -16.13
CA ASP A 83 13.09 -5.17 -16.13
C ASP A 83 13.71 -5.63 -14.81
N ARG A 84 12.93 -6.41 -14.07
CA ARG A 84 13.34 -6.98 -12.78
C ARG A 84 14.58 -7.87 -12.90
N THR A 85 14.76 -8.57 -14.02
CA THR A 85 15.90 -9.47 -14.20
C THR A 85 17.20 -8.66 -14.27
N THR A 86 17.22 -7.61 -15.09
CA THR A 86 18.33 -6.67 -15.21
C THR A 86 18.65 -6.03 -13.86
N VAL A 87 17.65 -5.44 -13.18
CA VAL A 87 17.85 -4.80 -11.87
C VAL A 87 18.36 -5.79 -10.80
N SER A 88 17.98 -7.07 -10.89
CA SER A 88 18.45 -8.08 -9.93
C SER A 88 19.96 -8.33 -9.99
N THR A 89 20.61 -8.01 -11.12
CA THR A 89 22.06 -8.09 -11.25
C THR A 89 22.78 -6.92 -10.57
N TRP A 90 22.09 -5.79 -10.35
CA TRP A 90 22.71 -4.57 -9.84
C TRP A 90 23.12 -4.66 -8.37
N VAL A 91 22.49 -5.53 -7.61
CA VAL A 91 22.83 -5.78 -6.19
C VAL A 91 23.99 -6.75 -6.02
N TRP A 92 24.58 -7.23 -7.11
CA TRP A 92 25.77 -8.08 -7.05
C TRP A 92 26.99 -7.23 -6.68
N PRO A 93 27.90 -7.73 -5.82
CA PRO A 93 29.09 -6.99 -5.43
C PRO A 93 29.95 -6.52 -6.61
N GLU A 94 29.96 -7.27 -7.71
CA GLU A 94 30.69 -6.96 -8.94
C GLU A 94 30.15 -5.73 -9.69
N MET A 95 28.92 -5.34 -9.38
CA MET A 95 28.21 -4.20 -9.96
C MET A 95 28.29 -2.94 -9.07
N ASP A 96 28.94 -3.02 -7.91
CA ASP A 96 29.12 -1.88 -7.02
C ASP A 96 29.85 -0.72 -7.72
N GLY A 97 29.31 0.49 -7.60
CA GLY A 97 29.77 1.69 -8.29
C GLY A 97 29.64 1.67 -9.82
N ARG A 98 29.01 0.65 -10.43
CA ARG A 98 28.84 0.52 -11.89
C ARG A 98 27.39 0.64 -12.35
N VAL A 99 26.46 0.73 -11.40
CA VAL A 99 25.02 0.81 -11.66
C VAL A 99 24.55 2.25 -11.50
N PRO A 100 23.52 2.67 -12.25
CA PRO A 100 22.95 4.00 -12.07
C PRO A 100 22.54 4.23 -10.60
N PRO A 101 22.73 5.44 -10.03
CA PRO A 101 22.24 5.75 -8.69
C PRO A 101 20.71 5.69 -8.64
N ALA A 102 20.10 5.39 -7.49
CA ALA A 102 18.64 5.47 -7.36
C ALA A 102 18.20 6.94 -7.53
N ALA A 103 17.32 7.22 -8.49
CA ALA A 103 16.94 8.58 -8.84
C ALA A 103 15.71 9.10 -8.08
N VAL A 104 15.09 8.28 -7.24
CA VAL A 104 13.93 8.65 -6.44
C VAL A 104 14.10 8.19 -4.99
N ARG A 105 13.41 8.88 -4.09
CA ARG A 105 13.22 8.49 -2.70
C ARG A 105 11.73 8.26 -2.46
N ILE A 106 11.35 7.03 -2.15
CA ILE A 106 9.98 6.70 -1.75
C ILE A 106 9.75 7.22 -0.33
N VAL A 107 8.86 8.20 -0.17
CA VAL A 107 8.53 8.81 1.11
C VAL A 107 7.50 7.98 1.86
N GLY A 108 6.54 7.41 1.14
CA GLY A 108 5.57 6.47 1.70
C GLY A 108 4.60 5.92 0.67
N VAL A 109 3.84 4.92 1.11
CA VAL A 109 2.84 4.22 0.29
C VAL A 109 1.46 4.36 0.92
N LEU A 110 0.48 4.75 0.11
CA LEU A 110 -0.92 4.94 0.48
C LEU A 110 -1.78 3.83 -0.13
N ALA A 111 -2.70 3.28 0.65
CA ALA A 111 -3.78 2.43 0.15
C ALA A 111 -5.13 3.04 0.51
N VAL A 112 -5.83 3.56 -0.48
CA VAL A 112 -7.19 4.11 -0.33
C VAL A 112 -8.20 3.00 -0.59
N ALA A 113 -9.08 2.70 0.36
CA ALA A 113 -10.11 1.69 0.14
C ALA A 113 -11.36 1.92 1.01
N ARG A 114 -12.49 1.38 0.54
CA ARG A 114 -13.77 1.36 1.26
C ARG A 114 -13.76 0.44 2.49
N HIS A 115 -12.83 -0.50 2.53
CA HIS A 115 -12.74 -1.51 3.56
C HIS A 115 -11.32 -1.63 4.10
N TRP A 116 -11.22 -1.67 5.42
CA TRP A 116 -9.92 -1.75 6.11
C TRP A 116 -9.13 -3.00 5.73
N ARG A 117 -9.79 -4.14 5.49
CA ARG A 117 -9.10 -5.38 5.08
C ARG A 117 -8.36 -5.20 3.76
N THR A 118 -9.00 -4.55 2.79
CA THR A 118 -8.41 -4.27 1.47
C THR A 118 -7.28 -3.27 1.57
N ALA A 119 -7.47 -2.19 2.33
CA ALA A 119 -6.43 -1.20 2.53
C ALA A 119 -5.20 -1.80 3.22
N LEU A 120 -5.37 -2.56 4.31
CA LEU A 120 -4.25 -3.19 5.00
C LEU A 120 -3.58 -4.28 4.17
N ALA A 121 -4.35 -5.09 3.41
CA ALA A 121 -3.77 -6.07 2.51
C ALA A 121 -2.85 -5.43 1.45
N SER A 122 -3.11 -4.17 1.10
CA SER A 122 -2.33 -3.41 0.13
C SER A 122 -1.18 -2.64 0.79
N ALA A 123 -1.39 -2.01 1.95
CA ALA A 123 -0.39 -1.18 2.63
C ALA A 123 0.65 -1.98 3.45
N VAL A 124 0.23 -3.02 4.17
CA VAL A 124 1.12 -3.77 5.11
C VAL A 124 2.39 -4.33 4.45
N PRO A 125 2.38 -4.87 3.22
CA PRO A 125 3.61 -5.34 2.56
C PRO A 125 4.71 -4.29 2.43
N PHE A 126 4.35 -2.99 2.44
CA PHE A 126 5.26 -1.87 2.30
C PHE A 126 5.72 -1.29 3.65
N ALA A 127 5.05 -1.61 4.76
CA ALA A 127 5.40 -1.12 6.09
C ALA A 127 6.81 -1.56 6.57
N ARG A 128 7.37 -2.62 5.96
CA ARG A 128 8.76 -3.06 6.21
C ARG A 128 9.81 -2.29 5.41
N PHE A 129 9.38 -1.54 4.39
CA PHE A 129 10.25 -0.80 3.47
C PHE A 129 10.11 0.72 3.64
N GLY A 130 9.38 1.19 4.65
CA GLY A 130 9.17 2.61 4.91
C GLY A 130 7.76 2.90 5.40
N ASN A 131 7.36 4.16 5.25
CA ASN A 131 6.07 4.63 5.71
C ASN A 131 4.93 4.02 4.87
N ALA A 132 3.89 3.54 5.55
CA ALA A 132 2.70 3.01 4.90
C ALA A 132 1.45 3.53 5.60
N ALA A 133 0.43 3.90 4.84
CA ALA A 133 -0.85 4.34 5.38
C ALA A 133 -2.05 3.77 4.62
N ALA A 134 -3.13 3.56 5.36
CA ALA A 134 -4.46 3.25 4.84
C ALA A 134 -5.36 4.49 4.97
N VAL A 135 -6.09 4.82 3.91
CA VAL A 135 -7.12 5.86 3.92
C VAL A 135 -8.48 5.19 3.80
N LEU A 136 -9.35 5.44 4.77
CA LEU A 136 -10.65 4.78 4.92
C LEU A 136 -11.75 5.83 5.12
N PRO A 137 -13.01 5.55 4.75
CA PRO A 137 -14.11 6.43 5.12
C PRO A 137 -14.37 6.39 6.62
N THR A 138 -14.74 7.52 7.25
CA THR A 138 -14.96 7.63 8.70
C THR A 138 -15.96 6.62 9.23
N SER A 139 -16.95 6.21 8.42
CA SER A 139 -17.97 5.23 8.80
C SER A 139 -17.40 3.87 9.26
N VAL A 140 -16.18 3.49 8.86
CA VAL A 140 -15.57 2.22 9.28
C VAL A 140 -15.36 2.13 10.80
N VAL A 141 -15.11 3.25 11.48
CA VAL A 141 -14.77 3.24 12.92
C VAL A 141 -15.95 2.89 13.82
N PHE A 142 -17.17 3.07 13.32
CA PHE A 142 -18.39 2.72 14.04
C PHE A 142 -18.70 1.22 14.01
N THR A 143 -17.88 0.41 13.33
CA THR A 143 -18.07 -1.04 13.25
C THR A 143 -17.30 -1.76 14.35
N HIS A 144 -17.93 -2.78 14.97
CA HIS A 144 -17.24 -3.66 15.92
C HIS A 144 -16.01 -4.34 15.30
N ASP A 145 -16.09 -4.67 14.01
CA ASP A 145 -15.01 -5.31 13.26
C ASP A 145 -13.76 -4.42 13.15
N TYR A 146 -13.91 -3.10 13.04
CA TYR A 146 -12.79 -2.18 13.06
C TYR A 146 -12.06 -2.22 14.41
N LEU A 147 -12.81 -2.11 15.52
CA LEU A 147 -12.23 -2.11 16.86
C LEU A 147 -11.59 -3.46 17.22
N ALA A 148 -12.28 -4.57 16.93
CA ALA A 148 -11.85 -5.90 17.32
C ALA A 148 -10.75 -6.49 16.40
N ASN A 149 -10.77 -6.18 15.10
CA ASN A 149 -9.89 -6.82 14.12
C ASN A 149 -8.94 -5.86 13.39
N CYS A 150 -9.39 -4.64 13.06
CA CYS A 150 -8.54 -3.68 12.34
C CYS A 150 -7.44 -3.12 13.27
N LEU A 151 -7.83 -2.45 14.36
CA LEU A 151 -6.89 -1.73 15.23
C LEU A 151 -5.72 -2.59 15.76
N PRO A 152 -5.93 -3.84 16.22
CA PRO A 152 -4.82 -4.69 16.65
C PRO A 152 -3.81 -4.97 15.52
N ARG A 153 -4.29 -5.15 14.28
CA ARG A 153 -3.45 -5.42 13.11
C ARG A 153 -2.69 -4.16 12.69
N VAL A 154 -3.37 -3.03 12.61
CA VAL A 154 -2.76 -1.73 12.30
C VAL A 154 -1.58 -1.47 13.23
N ARG A 155 -1.80 -1.59 14.55
CA ARG A 155 -0.76 -1.40 15.57
C ARG A 155 0.37 -2.42 15.47
N ARG A 156 0.03 -3.69 15.20
CA ARG A 156 1.03 -4.76 15.01
C ARG A 156 1.95 -4.48 13.84
N TYR A 157 1.40 -4.00 12.72
CA TYR A 157 2.16 -3.75 11.49
C TYR A 157 2.74 -2.34 11.40
N GLY A 158 2.34 -1.41 12.26
CA GLY A 158 2.85 -0.04 12.26
C GLY A 158 2.37 0.80 11.08
N VAL A 159 1.20 0.50 10.52
CA VAL A 159 0.61 1.25 9.40
C VAL A 159 -0.20 2.44 9.95
N SER A 160 -0.10 3.61 9.34
CA SER A 160 -0.97 4.75 9.68
C SER A 160 -2.40 4.53 9.16
N VAL A 161 -3.41 4.99 9.87
CA VAL A 161 -4.80 5.01 9.38
C VAL A 161 -5.32 6.44 9.40
N LEU A 162 -5.79 6.88 8.24
CA LEU A 162 -6.52 8.13 8.08
C LEU A 162 -7.98 7.84 7.78
N LEU A 163 -8.84 8.70 8.30
CA LEU A 163 -10.28 8.67 8.11
C LEU A 163 -10.70 9.88 7.30
N ALA A 164 -11.46 9.64 6.23
CA ALA A 164 -12.06 10.65 5.38
C ALA A 164 -13.55 10.80 5.71
N ASP A 165 -13.96 12.00 6.10
CA ASP A 165 -15.38 12.36 6.22
C ASP A 165 -15.99 12.77 4.86
N GLU A 166 -17.29 13.07 4.86
CA GLU A 166 -18.05 13.41 3.65
C GLU A 166 -17.56 14.71 3.00
N GLU A 167 -16.93 15.59 3.78
CA GLU A 167 -16.32 16.86 3.35
C GLU A 167 -14.84 16.72 2.93
N LEU A 168 -14.36 15.49 2.71
CA LEU A 168 -12.98 15.15 2.33
C LEU A 168 -11.92 15.57 3.35
N GLN A 169 -12.30 15.89 4.59
CA GLN A 169 -11.36 16.20 5.64
C GLN A 169 -10.76 14.90 6.18
N LEU A 170 -9.43 14.88 6.25
CA LEU A 170 -8.70 13.74 6.77
C LEU A 170 -8.30 13.96 8.23
N SER A 171 -8.68 13.00 9.07
CA SER A 171 -8.21 12.88 10.45
C SER A 171 -7.33 11.64 10.60
N THR A 172 -6.35 11.70 11.50
CA THR A 172 -5.48 10.56 11.78
C THR A 172 -6.06 9.79 12.96
N ASP A 173 -6.47 8.54 12.73
CA ASP A 173 -6.99 7.67 13.78
C ASP A 173 -5.86 6.89 14.47
N VAL A 174 -4.94 6.35 13.66
CA VAL A 174 -3.76 5.65 14.16
C VAL A 174 -2.52 6.21 13.47
N ALA A 175 -1.57 6.69 14.26
CA ALA A 175 -0.24 6.98 13.77
C ALA A 175 0.54 5.67 13.58
N GLY A 176 1.09 5.46 12.39
CA GLY A 176 1.99 4.36 12.09
C GLY A 176 3.38 4.58 12.72
N ARG A 177 4.29 3.65 12.44
CA ARG A 177 5.70 3.85 12.78
C ARG A 177 6.27 4.92 11.87
N ASN A 178 6.87 5.94 12.47
CA ASN A 178 7.56 7.02 11.76
C ASN A 178 9.09 6.81 11.79
N GLU A 179 9.52 5.56 11.93
CA GLU A 179 10.92 5.20 11.94
C GLU A 179 11.36 5.01 10.50
N THR A 180 12.23 5.91 10.02
CA THR A 180 13.00 5.72 8.79
C THR A 180 14.02 4.60 9.03
N VAL A 181 13.53 3.36 9.04
CA VAL A 181 14.40 2.19 8.99
C VAL A 181 15.11 2.23 7.64
N PRO A 182 16.45 2.20 7.61
CA PRO A 182 17.18 2.10 6.35
C PRO A 182 16.67 0.89 5.57
N VAL A 183 16.11 1.15 4.40
CA VAL A 183 15.63 0.09 3.53
C VAL A 183 16.85 -0.63 2.99
N GLU A 184 16.97 -1.93 3.26
CA GLU A 184 18.04 -2.74 2.68
C GLU A 184 18.03 -2.60 1.15
N ASP A 185 19.21 -2.42 0.56
CA ASP A 185 19.37 -2.41 -0.89
C ASP A 185 19.29 -3.84 -1.42
N THR A 186 18.07 -4.24 -1.74
CA THR A 186 17.73 -5.55 -2.28
C THR A 186 17.30 -5.39 -3.72
N ALA A 187 17.40 -6.47 -4.51
CA ALA A 187 16.91 -6.46 -5.90
C ALA A 187 15.45 -5.99 -6.01
N THR A 188 14.62 -6.27 -4.99
CA THR A 188 13.21 -5.87 -4.99
C THR A 188 13.03 -4.39 -4.69
N THR A 189 13.72 -3.86 -3.67
CA THR A 189 13.64 -2.43 -3.31
C THR A 189 14.25 -1.55 -4.39
N ARG A 190 15.32 -2.03 -5.03
CA ARG A 190 15.91 -1.41 -6.21
C ARG A 190 14.94 -1.39 -7.39
N TRP A 191 14.33 -2.52 -7.74
CA TRP A 191 13.37 -2.61 -8.84
C TRP A 191 12.13 -1.71 -8.61
N VAL A 192 11.61 -1.67 -7.38
CA VAL A 192 10.51 -0.77 -7.03
C VAL A 192 10.89 0.70 -7.22
N ASN A 193 12.13 1.10 -6.89
CA ASN A 193 12.61 2.46 -7.16
C ASN A 193 12.61 2.79 -8.66
N GLU A 194 12.99 1.84 -9.53
CA GLU A 194 12.97 2.07 -10.98
C GLU A 194 11.56 2.26 -11.53
N LEU A 195 10.60 1.45 -11.08
CA LEU A 195 9.18 1.61 -11.47
C LEU A 195 8.60 2.96 -10.99
N VAL A 196 8.94 3.36 -9.76
CA VAL A 196 8.51 4.65 -9.21
C VAL A 196 9.17 5.80 -9.98
N TYR A 197 10.45 5.66 -10.35
CA TYR A 197 11.16 6.67 -11.13
C TYR A 197 10.56 6.85 -12.53
N GLU A 198 10.25 5.75 -13.23
CA GLU A 198 9.51 5.79 -14.49
C GLU A 198 8.21 6.58 -14.36
N GLN A 199 7.42 6.28 -13.33
CA GLN A 199 6.15 6.93 -13.10
C GLN A 199 6.29 8.40 -12.69
N VAL A 200 7.33 8.77 -11.93
CA VAL A 200 7.66 10.17 -11.60
C VAL A 200 7.94 10.95 -12.89
N LEU A 201 8.77 10.41 -13.79
CA LEU A 201 9.07 11.06 -15.07
C LEU A 201 7.82 11.19 -15.95
N ALA A 202 6.99 10.14 -16.02
CA ALA A 202 5.76 10.17 -16.79
C ALA A 202 4.73 11.19 -16.25
N THR A 203 4.73 11.46 -14.95
CA THR A 203 3.81 12.42 -14.31
C THR A 203 4.32 13.87 -14.43
N ALA A 204 5.62 14.07 -14.59
CA ALA A 204 6.24 15.39 -14.77
C ALA A 204 6.26 15.87 -16.23
N SER A 205 5.93 15.00 -17.18
CA SER A 205 5.92 15.25 -18.64
C SER A 205 4.55 15.77 -19.10
#